data_AF-A0A0F9NQM5-F1
#
_entry.id   AF-A0A0F9NQM5-F1
#
_cell.length_a   1.000
_cell.length_b   1.000
_cell.length_c   1.000
_cell.angle_alpha   90.00
_cell.angle_beta   90.00
_cell.angle_gamma   90.00
#
_symmetry.space_group_name_H-M   'P 1'
#
loop_
_entity.id
_entity.type
_entity.pdbx_description
1 polymer ?
#
loop_
_entity_poly.entity_id
_entity_poly.type
_entity_poly.pdbx_seq_one_letter_code
_entity_poly.pdbx_strand_id
1 'polypeptide(L)'
;MYITTDDLCLSNLKAFEYWDEVKIRYPRLRLLVFAIANYKFEEDIGKSAKFVDWFEAHKNWVTIGLHGYDHMYPPEQERENAEDLVRMSIEILGPYLPERFLYRPPGFQRSVRTEPLLKKLGVTGIAYRGWIKWFDIESLEKVEFNSHCTENEYDNSIGRIWQRLILKT
;
A
#
# COMPACT_ATOMS: atom_id res chain seq x y z
N MET A 1 6.66 5.62 -13.13
CA MET A 1 7.72 5.28 -12.14
C MET A 1 7.09 5.34 -10.77
N TYR A 2 6.97 4.18 -10.11
CA TYR A 2 6.33 4.08 -8.80
C TYR A 2 7.36 3.77 -7.72
N ILE A 3 7.25 4.52 -6.63
CA ILE A 3 7.84 4.21 -5.34
C ILE A 3 6.67 3.77 -4.48
N THR A 4 6.75 2.55 -3.95
CA THR A 4 5.67 1.97 -3.16
C THR A 4 6.13 1.66 -1.76
N THR A 5 5.22 1.76 -0.79
CA THR A 5 5.47 1.27 0.56
C THR A 5 4.25 0.55 1.09
N ASP A 6 4.51 -0.50 1.86
CA ASP A 6 3.50 -1.38 2.46
C ASP A 6 3.28 -1.05 3.94
N ASP A 7 2.25 -1.67 4.48
CA ASP A 7 1.92 -1.72 5.92
C ASP A 7 1.49 -0.39 6.56
N LEU A 8 0.79 0.48 5.81
CA LEU A 8 0.14 1.64 6.45
C LEU A 8 -1.05 1.18 7.30
N CYS A 9 -0.88 1.25 8.61
CA CYS A 9 -1.93 1.07 9.63
C CYS A 9 -1.70 2.04 10.79
N LEU A 10 -2.58 2.04 11.80
CA LEU A 10 -2.48 3.00 12.92
C LEU A 10 -1.22 2.78 13.76
N SER A 11 -0.90 1.51 14.06
CA SER A 11 0.34 1.12 14.73
C SER A 11 1.58 1.61 13.97
N ASN A 12 1.57 1.55 12.64
CA ASN A 12 2.75 1.90 11.84
C ASN A 12 2.81 3.38 11.44
N LEU A 13 1.74 4.16 11.67
CA LEU A 13 1.64 5.54 11.16
C LEU A 13 2.80 6.44 11.60
N LYS A 14 3.37 6.22 12.78
CA LYS A 14 4.54 6.99 13.26
C LYS A 14 5.79 6.76 12.41
N ALA A 15 5.96 5.57 11.84
CA ALA A 15 7.11 5.25 11.00
C ALA A 15 7.06 5.99 9.66
N PHE A 16 5.87 6.41 9.22
CA PHE A 16 5.67 7.14 7.97
C PHE A 16 6.21 8.58 8.00
N GLU A 17 6.54 9.14 9.17
CA GLU A 17 7.26 10.43 9.29
C GLU A 17 8.59 10.42 8.53
N TYR A 18 9.20 9.24 8.35
CA TYR A 18 10.38 9.07 7.49
C TYR A 18 10.15 9.57 6.06
N TRP A 19 8.96 9.35 5.52
CA TRP A 19 8.64 9.77 4.16
C TRP A 19 8.54 11.29 4.03
N ASP A 20 8.25 12.00 5.11
CA ASP A 20 8.28 13.46 5.14
C ASP A 20 9.71 13.98 4.98
N GLU A 21 10.67 13.36 5.68
CA GLU A 21 12.10 13.68 5.52
C GLU A 21 12.58 13.42 4.09
N VAL A 22 12.17 12.28 3.50
CA VAL A 22 12.49 11.94 2.11
C VAL A 22 11.85 12.95 1.15
N LYS A 23 10.60 13.35 1.39
CA LYS A 23 9.87 14.31 0.57
C LYS A 23 10.52 15.70 0.58
N ILE A 24 11.03 16.15 1.73
CA ILE A 24 11.79 17.41 1.84
C ILE A 24 13.03 17.37 0.92
N ARG A 25 13.75 16.25 0.90
CA ARG A 25 14.96 16.08 0.07
C ARG A 25 14.64 15.88 -1.40
N TYR A 26 13.50 15.26 -1.71
CA TYR A 26 13.04 14.98 -3.07
C TYR A 26 11.64 15.54 -3.31
N PRO A 27 11.49 16.87 -3.53
CA PRO A 27 10.17 17.52 -3.60
C PRO A 27 9.26 17.03 -4.73
N ARG A 28 9.81 16.37 -5.75
CA ARG A 28 9.04 15.79 -6.86
C ARG A 28 8.56 14.35 -6.60
N LEU A 29 8.97 13.75 -5.48
CA LEU A 29 8.59 12.39 -5.12
C LEU A 29 7.06 12.27 -5.00
N ARG A 30 6.53 11.19 -5.56
CA ARG A 30 5.15 10.71 -5.38
C ARG A 30 5.24 9.30 -4.80
N LEU A 31 4.39 9.00 -3.83
CA LEU A 31 4.41 7.74 -3.10
C LEU A 31 3.07 7.03 -3.26
N LEU A 32 3.09 5.74 -3.62
CA LEU A 32 1.93 4.87 -3.54
C LEU A 32 2.04 4.04 -2.25
N VAL A 33 1.12 4.25 -1.32
CA VAL A 33 1.11 3.61 -0.02
C VAL A 33 0.00 2.54 0.01
N PHE A 34 0.34 1.30 0.33
CA PHE A 34 -0.64 0.24 0.52
C PHE A 34 -1.07 0.18 1.99
N ALA A 35 -2.35 0.47 2.21
CA ALA A 35 -2.94 0.59 3.54
C ALA A 35 -3.74 -0.66 3.94
N ILE A 36 -3.61 -1.05 5.20
CA ILE A 36 -4.37 -2.13 5.82
C ILE A 36 -5.60 -1.51 6.47
N ALA A 37 -6.79 -1.97 6.07
CA ALA A 37 -8.04 -1.31 6.45
C ALA A 37 -8.39 -1.45 7.94
N ASN A 38 -8.19 -2.64 8.51
CA ASN A 38 -8.45 -2.97 9.89
C ASN A 38 -7.38 -3.92 10.44
N TYR A 39 -6.17 -3.39 10.69
CA TYR A 39 -5.02 -4.21 11.05
C TYR A 39 -5.29 -5.08 12.28
N LYS A 40 -5.02 -6.39 12.15
CA LYS A 40 -5.30 -7.44 13.14
C LYS A 40 -6.75 -7.50 13.64
N PHE A 41 -7.71 -6.97 12.88
CA PHE A 41 -9.11 -6.79 13.29
C PHE A 41 -9.32 -5.80 14.45
N GLU A 42 -8.30 -5.01 14.79
CA GLU A 42 -8.31 -4.12 15.97
C GLU A 42 -8.22 -2.64 15.58
N GLU A 43 -7.66 -2.32 14.42
CA GLU A 43 -7.32 -0.95 14.01
C GLU A 43 -8.04 -0.52 12.72
N ASP A 44 -9.34 -0.23 12.82
CA ASP A 44 -10.09 0.40 11.72
C ASP A 44 -9.51 1.79 11.41
N ILE A 45 -8.71 1.86 10.35
CA ILE A 45 -7.93 3.04 10.01
C ILE A 45 -8.82 4.21 9.60
N GLY A 46 -9.98 3.93 9.00
CA GLY A 46 -10.94 4.94 8.53
C GLY A 46 -11.64 5.67 9.65
N LYS A 47 -11.67 5.10 10.87
CA LYS A 47 -12.24 5.75 12.07
C LYS A 47 -11.24 6.62 12.83
N SER A 48 -9.98 6.66 12.43
CA SER A 48 -8.92 7.37 13.16
C SER A 48 -8.75 8.79 12.67
N ALA A 49 -9.02 9.76 13.55
CA ALA A 49 -8.71 11.17 13.29
C ALA A 49 -7.22 11.38 12.97
N LYS A 50 -6.33 10.63 13.64
CA LYS A 50 -4.88 10.69 13.39
C LYS A 50 -4.52 10.30 11.95
N PHE A 51 -5.19 9.28 11.41
CA PHE A 51 -4.98 8.89 10.01
C PHE A 51 -5.57 9.91 9.05
N VAL A 52 -6.77 10.44 9.33
CA VAL A 52 -7.40 11.48 8.51
C VAL A 52 -6.50 12.71 8.41
N ASP A 53 -5.98 13.20 9.54
CA ASP A 53 -5.08 14.34 9.58
C ASP A 53 -3.79 14.07 8.80
N TRP A 54 -3.22 12.86 8.97
CA TRP A 54 -2.06 12.45 8.20
C TRP A 54 -2.37 12.40 6.70
N PHE A 55 -3.48 11.81 6.26
CA PHE A 55 -3.82 11.73 4.85
C PHE A 55 -4.02 13.13 4.26
N GLU A 56 -4.75 14.00 4.94
CA GLU A 56 -5.00 15.38 4.50
C GLU A 56 -3.70 16.18 4.32
N ALA A 57 -2.71 16.00 5.19
CA ALA A 57 -1.40 16.63 5.06
C ALA A 57 -0.58 16.13 3.87
N HIS A 58 -0.80 14.88 3.43
CA HIS A 58 0.05 14.21 2.43
C HIS A 58 -0.63 13.90 1.09
N LYS A 59 -1.96 14.05 0.96
CA LYS A 59 -2.75 13.62 -0.21
C LYS A 59 -2.35 14.25 -1.55
N ASN A 60 -1.63 15.37 -1.52
CA ASN A 60 -1.10 15.98 -2.74
C ASN A 60 0.13 15.25 -3.30
N TRP A 61 0.80 14.37 -2.54
CA TRP A 61 1.94 13.57 -2.99
C TRP A 61 1.90 12.08 -2.62
N VAL A 62 0.94 11.66 -1.79
CA VAL A 62 0.63 10.27 -1.46
C VAL A 62 -0.62 9.82 -2.20
N THR A 63 -0.60 8.59 -2.71
CA THR A 63 -1.76 7.88 -3.23
C THR A 63 -1.97 6.61 -2.40
N ILE A 64 -3.22 6.30 -2.03
CA ILE A 64 -3.55 5.10 -1.26
C ILE A 64 -3.90 3.94 -2.21
N GLY A 65 -3.38 2.76 -1.90
CA GLY A 65 -3.81 1.46 -2.42
C GLY A 65 -4.21 0.54 -1.28
N LEU A 66 -4.82 -0.60 -1.62
CA LEU A 66 -5.29 -1.59 -0.65
C LEU A 66 -4.20 -2.62 -0.33
N HIS A 67 -3.99 -2.90 0.96
CA HIS A 67 -3.12 -3.98 1.45
C HIS A 67 -3.88 -5.10 2.18
N GLY A 68 -5.12 -5.35 1.76
CA GLY A 68 -6.03 -6.28 2.42
C GLY A 68 -6.66 -5.69 3.69
N TYR A 69 -7.48 -6.51 4.34
CA TYR A 69 -8.27 -6.09 5.49
C TYR A 69 -7.46 -6.07 6.78
N ASP A 70 -6.87 -7.19 7.18
CA ASP A 70 -6.32 -7.38 8.54
C ASP A 70 -4.84 -7.76 8.61
N HIS A 71 -4.26 -8.16 7.49
CA HIS A 71 -2.88 -8.64 7.39
C HIS A 71 -2.56 -9.84 8.32
N MET A 72 -3.54 -10.72 8.56
CA MET A 72 -3.41 -11.96 9.35
C MET A 72 -3.10 -13.19 8.48
N TYR A 73 -2.63 -14.27 9.11
CA TYR A 73 -2.42 -15.58 8.45
C TYR A 73 -3.61 -16.53 8.71
N PRO A 74 -4.07 -17.33 7.71
CA PRO A 74 -3.64 -17.33 6.31
C PRO A 74 -4.01 -15.99 5.64
N PRO A 75 -3.32 -15.53 4.57
CA PRO A 75 -3.69 -14.27 3.95
C PRO A 75 -5.11 -14.28 3.42
N GLU A 76 -5.71 -13.10 3.37
CA GLU A 76 -7.11 -12.88 2.98
C GLU A 76 -7.53 -13.68 1.73
N GLN A 77 -6.66 -13.75 0.73
CA GLN A 77 -6.91 -14.38 -0.57
C GLN A 77 -7.01 -15.92 -0.54
N GLU A 78 -6.62 -16.53 0.57
CA GLU A 78 -6.71 -17.97 0.83
C GLU A 78 -7.87 -18.33 1.75
N ARG A 79 -8.60 -17.34 2.27
CA ARG A 79 -9.72 -17.54 3.18
C ARG A 79 -11.03 -17.74 2.43
N GLU A 80 -11.97 -18.45 3.04
CA GLU A 80 -13.30 -18.67 2.47
C GLU A 80 -14.09 -17.37 2.29
N ASN A 81 -13.89 -16.40 3.20
CA ASN A 81 -14.54 -15.10 3.19
C ASN A 81 -13.71 -13.99 2.50
N ALA A 82 -12.78 -14.34 1.61
CA ALA A 82 -11.91 -13.39 0.91
C ALA A 82 -12.68 -12.22 0.27
N GLU A 83 -13.81 -12.50 -0.38
CA GLU A 83 -14.61 -11.47 -1.03
C GLU A 83 -15.16 -10.43 -0.05
N ASP A 84 -15.61 -10.87 1.13
CA ASP A 84 -16.14 -9.98 2.15
C ASP A 84 -15.04 -9.12 2.74
N LEU A 85 -13.86 -9.70 3.01
CA LEU A 85 -12.72 -8.97 3.55
C LEU A 85 -12.19 -7.90 2.57
N VAL A 86 -12.08 -8.21 1.27
CA VAL A 86 -11.71 -7.20 0.25
C VAL A 86 -12.77 -6.09 0.21
N ARG A 87 -14.06 -6.45 0.23
CA ARG A 87 -15.17 -5.48 0.20
C ARG A 87 -15.16 -4.56 1.41
N MET A 88 -14.95 -5.09 2.60
CA MET A 88 -14.81 -4.30 3.84
C MET A 88 -13.60 -3.37 3.76
N SER A 89 -12.50 -3.83 3.15
CA SER A 89 -11.32 -2.98 2.92
C SER A 89 -11.65 -1.79 2.01
N ILE A 90 -12.39 -2.04 0.92
CA ILE A 90 -12.87 -0.99 0.00
C ILE A 90 -13.82 -0.04 0.71
N GLU A 91 -14.71 -0.53 1.57
CA GLU A 91 -15.66 0.30 2.31
C GLU A 91 -14.94 1.26 3.27
N ILE A 92 -13.99 0.74 4.06
CA ILE A 92 -13.22 1.54 5.03
C ILE A 92 -12.31 2.55 4.32
N LEU A 93 -11.59 2.11 3.28
CA LEU A 93 -10.60 2.96 2.61
C LEU A 93 -11.17 3.78 1.46
N GLY A 94 -12.39 3.49 1.01
CA GLY A 94 -13.05 4.09 -0.15
C GLY A 94 -12.96 5.61 -0.23
N PRO A 95 -13.19 6.37 0.87
CA PRO A 95 -13.03 7.83 0.87
C PRO A 95 -11.62 8.34 0.54
N TYR A 96 -10.59 7.50 0.66
CA TYR A 96 -9.18 7.85 0.46
C TYR A 96 -8.58 7.23 -0.81
N LEU A 97 -9.31 6.33 -1.48
CA LEU A 97 -8.85 5.67 -2.70
C LEU A 97 -9.02 6.60 -3.91
N PRO A 98 -8.08 6.58 -4.87
CA PRO A 98 -8.31 7.17 -6.18
C PRO A 98 -9.35 6.37 -6.95
N GLU A 99 -9.94 6.98 -7.99
CA GLU A 99 -10.87 6.29 -8.91
C GLU A 99 -10.28 4.98 -9.47
N ARG A 100 -8.99 5.01 -9.81
CA ARG A 100 -8.22 3.83 -10.21
C ARG A 100 -7.27 3.43 -9.10
N PHE A 101 -7.69 2.49 -8.26
CA PHE A 101 -6.88 2.01 -7.14
C PHE A 101 -6.33 0.61 -7.38
N LEU A 102 -5.21 0.36 -6.70
CA LEU A 102 -4.43 -0.88 -6.77
C LEU A 102 -4.61 -1.69 -5.50
N TYR A 103 -4.43 -3.00 -5.62
CA TYR A 103 -4.38 -3.93 -4.50
C TYR A 103 -3.00 -4.60 -4.45
N ARG A 104 -2.41 -4.69 -3.27
CA ARG A 104 -1.21 -5.50 -3.03
C ARG A 104 -1.57 -6.59 -2.03
N PRO A 105 -1.46 -7.88 -2.39
CA PRO A 105 -1.71 -8.95 -1.45
C PRO A 105 -0.67 -8.96 -0.31
N PRO A 106 -1.11 -9.14 0.94
CA PRO A 106 -0.22 -9.45 2.06
C PRO A 106 0.74 -10.59 1.71
N GLY A 107 2.04 -10.37 1.94
CA GLY A 107 3.09 -11.34 1.61
C GLY A 107 3.19 -11.74 0.13
N PHE A 108 2.62 -10.94 -0.77
CA PHE A 108 2.48 -11.25 -2.20
C PHE A 108 1.72 -12.56 -2.51
N GLN A 109 0.97 -13.08 -1.54
CA GLN A 109 0.26 -14.36 -1.67
C GLN A 109 -1.04 -14.20 -2.45
N ARG A 110 -1.26 -15.07 -3.43
CA ARG A 110 -2.44 -15.03 -4.30
C ARG A 110 -2.85 -16.42 -4.71
N SER A 111 -4.14 -16.60 -4.95
CA SER A 111 -4.71 -17.80 -5.55
C SER A 111 -5.18 -17.51 -6.98
N VAL A 112 -5.60 -18.55 -7.71
CA VAL A 112 -6.24 -18.40 -9.03
C VAL A 112 -7.54 -17.59 -8.97
N ARG A 113 -8.11 -17.40 -7.78
CA ARG A 113 -9.36 -16.64 -7.54
C ARG A 113 -9.12 -15.16 -7.27
N THR A 114 -7.90 -14.77 -6.90
CA THR A 114 -7.57 -13.38 -6.48
C THR A 114 -7.86 -12.36 -7.58
N GLU A 115 -7.30 -12.51 -8.79
CA GLU A 115 -7.51 -11.50 -9.84
C GLU A 115 -8.99 -11.39 -10.28
N PRO A 116 -9.73 -12.49 -10.53
CA PRO A 116 -11.16 -12.42 -10.81
C PRO A 116 -11.96 -11.69 -9.72
N LEU A 117 -11.65 -11.99 -8.45
CA LEU A 117 -12.29 -11.33 -7.31
C LEU A 117 -12.01 -9.83 -7.29
N LEU A 118 -10.74 -9.43 -7.42
CA LEU A 118 -10.34 -8.02 -7.40
C LEU A 118 -11.01 -7.25 -8.55
N LYS A 119 -11.03 -7.81 -9.77
CA LYS A 119 -11.72 -7.21 -10.92
C LYS A 119 -13.22 -7.04 -10.67
N LYS A 120 -13.87 -8.06 -10.10
CA LYS A 120 -15.30 -8.02 -9.74
C LYS A 120 -15.61 -6.87 -8.78
N LEU A 121 -14.69 -6.57 -7.86
CA LEU A 121 -14.83 -5.53 -6.85
C LEU A 121 -14.31 -4.15 -7.29
N GLY A 122 -13.97 -3.97 -8.57
CA GLY A 122 -13.58 -2.67 -9.12
C GLY A 122 -12.12 -2.27 -8.89
N VAL A 123 -11.30 -3.16 -8.33
CA VAL A 123 -9.84 -2.95 -8.26
C VAL A 123 -9.28 -2.93 -9.68
N THR A 124 -8.40 -1.98 -9.98
CA THR A 124 -7.92 -1.75 -11.36
C THR A 124 -6.59 -2.42 -11.68
N GLY A 125 -5.88 -2.92 -10.67
CA GLY A 125 -4.66 -3.66 -10.86
C GLY A 125 -4.12 -4.26 -9.56
N ILE A 126 -3.15 -5.15 -9.72
CA ILE A 126 -2.47 -5.84 -8.63
C ILE A 126 -0.99 -5.48 -8.65
N ALA A 127 -0.49 -5.04 -7.50
CA ALA A 127 0.90 -4.66 -7.30
C ALA A 127 1.70 -5.80 -6.67
N TYR A 128 2.89 -6.04 -7.21
CA TYR A 128 3.88 -6.99 -6.72
C TYR A 128 5.12 -6.23 -6.25
N ARG A 129 6.15 -6.98 -5.82
CA ARG A 129 7.41 -6.42 -5.33
C ARG A 129 8.12 -5.52 -6.34
N GLY A 130 8.06 -5.86 -7.63
CA GLY A 130 8.84 -5.17 -8.69
C GLY A 130 8.02 -4.66 -9.87
N TRP A 131 6.71 -4.87 -9.87
CA TRP A 131 5.84 -4.48 -10.98
C TRP A 131 4.38 -4.37 -10.53
N ILE A 132 3.61 -3.62 -11.30
CA ILE A 132 2.15 -3.50 -11.23
C ILE A 132 1.59 -4.12 -12.50
N LYS A 133 0.61 -5.00 -12.36
CA LYS A 133 -0.23 -5.46 -13.46
C LYS A 133 -1.58 -4.78 -13.36
N TRP A 134 -1.81 -3.90 -14.29
CA TRP A 134 -3.11 -3.32 -14.53
C TRP A 134 -4.03 -4.37 -15.18
N PHE A 135 -5.33 -4.27 -14.91
CA PHE A 135 -6.30 -5.24 -15.41
C PHE A 135 -6.97 -4.82 -16.72
N ASP A 136 -6.93 -3.51 -17.03
CA ASP A 136 -7.46 -2.89 -18.23
C ASP A 136 -6.45 -2.81 -19.39
N ILE A 137 -5.15 -2.90 -19.08
CA ILE A 137 -4.06 -2.89 -20.06
C ILE A 137 -3.15 -4.11 -19.84
N GLU A 138 -2.67 -4.71 -20.93
CA GLU A 138 -1.77 -5.88 -20.85
C GLU A 138 -0.34 -5.53 -20.39
N SER A 139 -0.03 -4.25 -20.23
CA SER A 139 1.31 -3.80 -19.86
C SER A 139 1.57 -3.93 -18.35
N LEU A 140 2.76 -4.43 -18.03
CA LEU A 140 3.32 -4.36 -16.69
C LEU A 140 4.04 -3.02 -16.51
N GLU A 141 3.74 -2.30 -15.43
CA GLU A 141 4.54 -1.14 -15.04
C GLU A 141 5.55 -1.51 -13.97
N LYS A 142 6.81 -1.11 -14.15
CA LYS A 142 7.88 -1.40 -13.20
C LYS A 142 7.72 -0.58 -11.91
N VAL A 143 7.83 -1.26 -10.77
CA VAL A 143 8.03 -0.64 -9.46
C VAL A 143 9.52 -0.51 -9.25
N GLU A 144 10.00 0.72 -9.12
CA GLU A 144 11.42 0.99 -8.95
C GLU A 144 11.85 0.56 -7.54
N PHE A 145 11.02 0.87 -6.55
CA PHE A 145 11.28 0.63 -5.14
C PHE A 145 10.03 0.16 -4.40
N ASN A 146 10.21 -0.89 -3.61
CA ASN A 146 9.26 -1.30 -2.59
C ASN A 146 9.91 -1.29 -1.21
N SER A 147 9.21 -0.76 -0.22
CA SER A 147 9.62 -0.74 1.19
C SER A 147 8.49 -1.19 2.10
N HIS A 148 8.84 -1.55 3.32
CA HIS A 148 7.90 -1.76 4.42
C HIS A 148 8.21 -0.71 5.49
N CYS A 149 7.18 -0.11 6.08
CA CYS A 149 7.35 0.92 7.09
C CYS A 149 6.68 0.45 8.38
N THR A 150 7.41 -0.29 9.21
CA THR A 150 6.91 -0.83 10.48
C THR A 150 7.80 -0.42 11.66
N GLU A 151 7.30 -0.52 12.89
CA GLU A 151 8.11 -0.19 14.08
C GLU A 151 9.32 -1.11 14.30
N ASN A 152 9.20 -2.39 13.93
CA ASN A 152 10.19 -3.45 14.26
C ASN A 152 11.02 -3.90 13.06
N GLU A 153 10.52 -3.75 11.84
CA GLU A 153 11.24 -4.02 10.60
C GLU A 153 11.42 -2.70 9.84
N TYR A 154 12.59 -2.11 10.03
CA TYR A 154 13.11 -1.06 9.17
C TYR A 154 13.87 -1.73 8.00
N ASP A 155 13.19 -2.49 7.13
CA ASP A 155 13.78 -2.82 5.82
C ASP A 155 13.69 -1.59 4.90
N ASN A 156 14.52 -0.61 5.23
CA ASN A 156 14.67 0.63 4.51
C ASN A 156 15.61 0.42 3.31
N SER A 157 15.09 -0.25 2.29
CA SER A 157 15.77 -0.39 0.99
C SER A 157 16.18 0.98 0.41
N ILE A 158 15.51 2.07 0.80
CA ILE A 158 15.77 3.46 0.38
C ILE A 158 16.97 4.09 1.08
N GLY A 159 17.22 3.78 2.36
CA GLY A 159 18.46 4.15 3.07
C GLY A 159 19.70 3.56 2.40
N ARG A 160 19.60 2.34 1.83
CA ARG A 160 20.68 1.71 1.04
C ARG A 160 20.85 2.35 -0.35
N ILE A 161 19.78 2.88 -0.93
CA ILE A 161 19.81 3.65 -2.18
C ILE A 161 20.44 5.04 -1.97
N TRP A 162 20.22 5.65 -0.80
CA TRP A 162 20.83 6.93 -0.43
C TRP A 162 22.35 6.88 -0.50
N GLN A 163 22.97 5.80 0.00
CA GLN A 163 24.41 5.57 -0.16
C GLN A 163 24.83 5.40 -1.63
N ARG A 164 24.05 4.70 -2.46
CA ARG A 164 24.41 4.43 -3.86
C ARG A 164 24.23 5.62 -4.82
N LEU A 165 23.28 6.52 -4.56
CA LEU A 165 23.07 7.72 -5.38
C LEU A 165 24.05 8.84 -5.03
N ILE A 166 24.44 8.99 -3.76
CA ILE A 166 25.49 9.94 -3.34
C ILE A 166 26.87 9.50 -3.81
N LEU A 167 27.17 8.20 -3.82
CA LEU A 167 28.46 7.69 -4.30
C LEU A 167 28.62 7.72 -5.84
N LYS A 168 27.62 8.24 -6.58
CA LYS A 168 27.65 8.39 -8.05
C LYS A 168 27.56 9.86 -8.53
N THR A 169 27.52 10.82 -7.62
CA THR A 169 27.57 12.27 -7.88
C THR A 169 28.80 12.86 -7.22
#